data_AF-A0A820Y2Y8-F1
#
_entry.id   AF-A0A820Y2Y8-F1
#
_cell.length_a   1.000
_cell.length_b   1.000
_cell.length_c   1.000
_cell.angle_alpha   90.00
_cell.angle_beta   90.00
_cell.angle_gamma   90.00
#
_symmetry.space_group_name_H-M   'P 1'
#
loop_
_entity.id
_entity.type
_entity.pdbx_description
1 polymer ?
#
loop_
_entity_poly.entity_id
_entity_poly.type
_entity_poly.pdbx_seq_one_letter_code
_entity_poly.pdbx_strand_id
1 'polypeptide(L)'
;MASTAFITLKLYATELNLFKTTSSDEQSFHRERLTTRIYIFSLMSLLIIVGIVAGSVVRTANEIEYIPSQSKFVYLVKRYPSTLKCPCSKTAIGLTIYDAPKLALALIQVVLLM
;
A
#
# COMPACT_ATOMS: atom_id res chain seq x y z
N MET A 1 -22.04 25.64 -7.44
CA MET A 1 -22.11 24.50 -8.37
C MET A 1 -22.14 23.13 -7.66
N ALA A 2 -21.36 22.90 -6.60
CA ALA A 2 -21.42 21.63 -5.85
C ALA A 2 -22.78 21.35 -5.17
N SER A 3 -23.49 22.40 -4.72
CA SER A 3 -24.78 22.27 -4.01
C SER A 3 -25.90 21.72 -4.90
N THR A 4 -26.00 22.17 -6.16
CA THR A 4 -27.05 21.71 -7.08
C THR A 4 -26.81 20.26 -7.52
N ALA A 5 -25.55 19.88 -7.76
CA ALA A 5 -25.16 18.52 -8.11
C ALA A 5 -25.48 17.53 -6.97
N PHE A 6 -25.24 17.92 -5.73
CA PHE A 6 -25.57 17.09 -4.57
C PHE A 6 -27.10 16.89 -4.43
N ILE A 7 -27.89 17.93 -4.70
CA ILE A 7 -29.35 17.86 -4.67
C ILE A 7 -29.89 16.97 -5.79
N THR A 8 -29.37 17.10 -7.02
CA THR A 8 -29.79 16.26 -8.16
C THR A 8 -29.41 14.79 -7.95
N LEU A 9 -28.21 14.54 -7.43
CA LEU A 9 -27.77 13.19 -7.09
C LEU A 9 -28.64 12.56 -6.01
N LYS A 10 -29.01 13.34 -4.99
CA LYS A 10 -29.89 12.88 -3.92
C LYS A 10 -31.29 12.54 -4.43
N LEU A 11 -31.85 13.36 -5.31
CA LEU A 11 -33.16 13.10 -5.93
C LEU A 11 -33.11 11.84 -6.80
N TYR A 12 -32.07 11.70 -7.63
CA TYR A 12 -31.88 10.51 -8.48
C TYR A 12 -31.71 9.23 -7.64
N ALA A 13 -30.92 9.27 -6.57
CA ALA A 13 -30.76 8.17 -5.63
C ALA A 13 -32.05 7.81 -4.86
N THR A 14 -32.97 8.76 -4.73
CA THR A 14 -34.24 8.57 -4.01
C THR A 14 -35.32 7.95 -4.90
N GLU A 15 -35.27 8.22 -6.22
CA GLU A 15 -36.13 7.65 -7.27
C GLU A 15 -35.58 6.36 -7.90
N LEU A 16 -34.35 5.98 -7.54
CA LEU A 16 -33.74 4.73 -7.97
C LEU A 16 -34.53 3.54 -7.39
N ASN A 17 -35.35 2.94 -8.24
CA ASN A 17 -36.01 1.68 -8.02
C ASN A 17 -35.55 0.71 -9.12
N LEU A 18 -34.58 -0.13 -8.77
CA LEU A 18 -33.94 -1.05 -9.71
C LEU A 18 -34.86 -2.22 -10.08
N PHE A 19 -35.85 -2.51 -9.23
CA PHE A 19 -36.75 -3.66 -9.34
C PHE A 19 -38.18 -3.24 -9.63
N LYS A 20 -38.38 -2.19 -10.43
CA LYS A 20 -39.71 -1.68 -10.76
C LYS A 20 -40.56 -2.73 -11.46
N THR A 21 -41.67 -3.15 -10.84
CA THR A 21 -42.66 -4.01 -11.48
C THR A 21 -43.85 -3.19 -11.98
N THR A 22 -44.65 -3.77 -12.89
CA THR A 22 -45.82 -3.12 -13.51
C THR A 22 -47.07 -3.18 -12.64
N SER A 23 -47.02 -3.76 -11.43
CA SER A 23 -48.18 -3.84 -10.55
C SER A 23 -48.52 -2.47 -9.96
N SER A 24 -49.81 -2.11 -10.02
CA SER A 24 -50.34 -0.85 -9.48
C SER A 24 -50.58 -0.92 -7.96
N ASP A 25 -49.93 -1.85 -7.27
CA ASP A 25 -50.18 -2.13 -5.86
C ASP A 25 -49.22 -1.32 -4.97
N GLU A 26 -49.74 -0.57 -4.00
CA GLU A 26 -48.94 0.30 -3.14
C GLU A 26 -47.92 -0.52 -2.32
N GLN A 27 -48.28 -1.76 -2.00
CA GLN A 27 -47.43 -2.69 -1.28
C GLN A 27 -46.21 -3.15 -2.10
N SER A 28 -46.34 -3.28 -3.44
CA SER A 28 -45.22 -3.67 -4.29
C SER A 28 -44.18 -2.56 -4.35
N PHE A 29 -44.59 -1.29 -4.48
CA PHE A 29 -43.66 -0.15 -4.51
C PHE A 29 -42.79 -0.04 -3.26
N HIS A 30 -43.37 -0.26 -2.07
CA HIS A 30 -42.60 -0.24 -0.82
C HIS A 30 -41.55 -1.36 -0.75
N ARG A 31 -41.90 -2.57 -1.19
CA ARG A 31 -40.97 -3.70 -1.22
C ARG A 31 -39.85 -3.49 -2.22
N GLU A 32 -40.16 -3.00 -3.41
CA GLU A 32 -39.17 -2.74 -4.46
C GLU A 32 -38.13 -1.69 -4.03
N ARG A 33 -38.58 -0.61 -3.38
CA ARG A 33 -37.68 0.43 -2.88
C ARG A 33 -36.80 -0.08 -1.74
N LEU A 34 -37.33 -0.93 -0.85
CA LEU A 34 -36.56 -1.57 0.22
C LEU A 34 -35.50 -2.52 -0.36
N THR A 35 -35.88 -3.37 -1.31
CA THR A 35 -34.96 -4.30 -1.98
C THR A 35 -33.87 -3.54 -2.73
N THR A 36 -34.21 -2.46 -3.43
CA THR A 36 -33.23 -1.62 -4.12
C THR A 36 -32.21 -1.02 -3.13
N ARG A 37 -32.66 -0.52 -1.98
CA ARG A 37 -31.77 0.00 -0.93
C ARG A 37 -30.83 -1.09 -0.39
N ILE A 38 -31.38 -2.25 -0.03
CA ILE A 38 -30.60 -3.38 0.49
C ILE A 38 -29.55 -3.82 -0.54
N TYR A 39 -29.94 -3.90 -1.82
CA TYR A 39 -29.05 -4.26 -2.90
C TYR A 39 -27.89 -3.25 -3.06
N ILE A 40 -28.18 -1.95 -3.06
CA ILE A 40 -27.15 -0.91 -3.16
C ILE A 40 -26.19 -1.00 -1.97
N PHE A 41 -26.69 -1.13 -0.74
CA PHE A 41 -25.83 -1.27 0.43
C PHE A 41 -24.94 -2.52 0.34
N SER A 42 -25.53 -3.66 -0.04
CA SER A 42 -24.79 -4.92 -0.23
C SER A 42 -23.70 -4.80 -1.30
N LEU A 43 -24.03 -4.19 -2.44
CA LEU A 43 -23.08 -3.96 -3.54
C LEU A 43 -21.94 -3.05 -3.10
N MET A 44 -22.23 -1.95 -2.42
CA MET A 44 -21.21 -1.04 -1.89
C MET A 44 -20.31 -1.72 -0.87
N SER A 45 -20.88 -2.51 0.04
CA SER A 45 -20.10 -3.31 0.99
C SER A 45 -19.17 -4.29 0.28
N LEU A 46 -19.66 -4.99 -0.76
CA LEU A 46 -18.84 -5.90 -1.54
C LEU A 46 -17.67 -5.18 -2.23
N LEU A 47 -17.94 -4.05 -2.87
CA LEU A 47 -16.91 -3.24 -3.54
C LEU A 47 -15.86 -2.73 -2.56
N ILE A 48 -16.27 -2.32 -1.35
CA ILE A 48 -15.34 -1.90 -0.29
C ILE A 48 -14.44 -3.07 0.12
N ILE A 49 -15.02 -4.25 0.37
CA ILE A 49 -14.25 -5.45 0.74
C ILE A 49 -13.24 -5.80 -0.35
N VAL A 50 -13.67 -5.84 -1.61
CA VAL A 50 -12.79 -6.11 -2.75
C VAL A 50 -11.68 -5.06 -2.85
N GLY A 51 -12.01 -3.77 -2.67
CA GLY A 51 -11.03 -2.68 -2.68
C GLY A 51 -9.98 -2.82 -1.58
N ILE A 52 -10.38 -3.17 -0.37
CA ILE A 52 -9.47 -3.41 0.76
C ILE A 52 -8.56 -4.59 0.46
N VAL A 53 -9.12 -5.71 -0.02
CA VAL A 53 -8.34 -6.92 -0.34
C VAL A 53 -7.35 -6.63 -1.47
N ALA A 54 -7.79 -6.02 -2.57
CA ALA A 54 -6.93 -5.68 -3.69
C ALA A 54 -5.82 -4.67 -3.32
N GLY A 55 -6.15 -3.68 -2.47
CA GLY A 55 -5.21 -2.66 -2.01
C GLY A 55 -4.22 -3.16 -0.96
N SER A 56 -4.60 -4.17 -0.17
CA SER A 56 -3.74 -4.75 0.87
C SER A 56 -2.72 -5.76 0.35
N VAL A 57 -2.74 -6.09 -0.94
CA VAL A 57 -1.68 -6.88 -1.58
C VAL A 57 -0.38 -6.08 -1.52
N VAL A 58 0.49 -6.45 -0.57
CA VAL A 58 1.82 -5.87 -0.40
C VAL A 58 2.61 -6.11 -1.68
N ARG A 59 2.95 -5.03 -2.39
CA ARG A 59 3.83 -5.11 -3.56
C ARG A 59 5.27 -5.26 -3.08
N THR A 60 5.86 -6.42 -3.29
CA THR A 60 7.31 -6.60 -3.16
C THR A 60 8.02 -5.83 -4.27
N ALA A 61 8.70 -4.74 -3.90
CA ALA A 61 9.59 -4.02 -4.79
C ALA A 61 11.00 -4.62 -4.71
N ASN A 62 11.58 -4.96 -5.86
CA ASN A 62 12.98 -5.35 -5.95
C ASN A 62 13.82 -4.10 -6.18
N GLU A 63 14.66 -3.75 -5.21
CA GLU A 63 15.64 -2.68 -5.33
C GLU A 63 17.04 -3.29 -5.55
N ILE A 64 17.75 -2.81 -6.56
CA ILE A 64 19.12 -3.24 -6.86
C ILE A 64 20.07 -2.13 -6.43
N GLU A 65 20.94 -2.43 -5.48
CA GLU A 65 21.99 -1.53 -5.03
C GLU A 65 23.36 -2.06 -5.47
N TYR A 66 24.05 -1.29 -6.31
CA TYR A 66 25.31 -1.72 -6.93
C TYR A 66 26.52 -1.61 -5.99
N ILE A 67 26.52 -0.62 -5.09
CA ILE A 67 27.64 -0.35 -4.17
C ILE A 67 27.06 0.07 -2.81
N PRO A 68 26.57 -0.88 -1.99
CA PRO A 68 26.09 -0.56 -0.65
C PRO A 68 27.28 -0.22 0.27
N SER A 69 27.05 0.68 1.24
CA SER A 69 27.99 0.84 2.36
C SER A 69 28.00 -0.41 3.25
N GLN A 70 29.09 -0.65 3.98
CA GLN A 70 29.19 -1.83 4.87
C GLN A 70 28.05 -1.84 5.92
N SER A 71 27.73 -0.69 6.50
CA SER A 71 26.64 -0.58 7.47
C SER A 71 25.28 -0.90 6.85
N LYS A 72 25.03 -0.44 5.63
CA LYS A 72 23.79 -0.72 4.90
C LYS A 72 23.68 -2.19 4.52
N PHE A 73 24.77 -2.82 4.09
CA PHE A 73 24.79 -4.26 3.82
C PHE A 73 24.48 -5.09 5.07
N VAL A 74 25.14 -4.80 6.21
CA VAL A 74 24.87 -5.50 7.48
C VAL A 74 23.41 -5.33 7.91
N TYR A 75 22.86 -4.13 7.73
CA TYR A 75 21.44 -3.87 7.99
C TYR A 75 20.53 -4.72 7.08
N LEU A 76 20.79 -4.73 5.77
CA LEU A 76 19.98 -5.46 4.78
C LEU A 76 20.05 -6.98 4.98
N VAL A 77 21.23 -7.55 5.29
CA VAL A 77 21.39 -8.97 5.61
C VAL A 77 20.58 -9.35 6.86
N LYS A 78 20.61 -8.51 7.89
CA LYS A 78 19.83 -8.75 9.12
C LYS A 78 18.33 -8.62 8.90
N ARG A 79 17.91 -7.67 8.05
CA ARG A 79 16.49 -7.36 7.80
C ARG A 79 15.84 -8.32 6.80
N TYR A 80 16.59 -8.79 5.80
CA TYR A 80 16.10 -9.57 4.66
C TYR A 80 16.95 -10.83 4.39
N PRO A 81 17.17 -11.72 5.37
CA PRO A 81 18.13 -12.82 5.24
C PRO A 81 17.76 -13.85 4.15
N SER A 82 16.47 -14.01 3.86
CA SER A 82 15.95 -15.01 2.91
C SER A 82 15.66 -14.47 1.52
N THR A 83 15.55 -13.15 1.34
CA THR A 83 15.18 -12.52 0.06
C THR A 83 16.31 -11.70 -0.55
N LEU A 84 17.35 -11.37 0.21
CA LEU A 84 18.54 -10.69 -0.29
C LEU A 84 19.34 -11.63 -1.21
N LYS A 85 19.56 -11.22 -2.47
CA LYS A 85 20.41 -11.94 -3.42
C LYS A 85 21.63 -11.10 -3.76
N CYS A 86 22.82 -11.64 -3.50
CA CYS A 86 24.07 -11.05 -3.94
C CYS A 86 24.50 -11.73 -5.25
N PRO A 87 24.67 -11.00 -6.37
CA PRO A 87 25.28 -11.58 -7.55
C PRO A 87 26.73 -11.98 -7.24
N CYS A 88 27.11 -13.23 -7.50
CA CYS A 88 28.45 -13.76 -7.23
C CYS A 88 29.58 -13.11 -8.04
N SER A 89 29.26 -12.16 -8.94
CA SER A 89 30.24 -11.36 -9.68
C SER A 89 30.93 -10.29 -8.82
N LYS A 90 30.43 -10.04 -7.60
CA LYS A 90 31.03 -9.11 -6.63
C LYS A 90 31.19 -9.84 -5.29
N THR A 91 32.37 -10.42 -5.07
CA THR A 91 32.72 -11.13 -3.83
C THR A 91 33.17 -10.20 -2.70
N ALA A 92 33.31 -8.90 -2.97
CA ALA A 92 33.71 -7.90 -2.00
C ALA A 92 32.83 -6.65 -2.12
N ILE A 93 32.36 -6.17 -0.97
CA ILE A 93 31.85 -4.81 -0.83
C ILE A 93 33.07 -3.91 -0.98
N GLY A 94 33.03 -2.99 -1.94
CA GLY A 94 34.10 -2.00 -2.09
C GLY A 94 34.22 -1.23 -0.77
N LEU A 95 35.34 -1.41 -0.07
CA LEU A 95 35.73 -0.59 1.06
C LEU A 95 35.99 0.82 0.54
N THR A 96 34.93 1.59 0.30
CA THR A 96 35.06 3.02 0.01
C THR A 96 35.49 3.68 1.31
N ILE A 97 36.81 3.90 1.46
CA ILE A 97 37.60 4.99 2.09
C ILE A 97 36.99 5.83 3.27
N TYR A 98 35.68 5.86 3.50
CA TYR A 98 34.99 6.48 4.64
C TYR A 98 35.26 5.87 6.01
N ASP A 99 35.85 4.67 6.09
CA ASP A 99 36.37 4.11 7.35
C ASP A 99 37.84 4.45 7.61
N ALA A 100 38.56 5.02 6.62
CA ALA A 100 39.91 5.54 6.82
C ALA A 100 40.02 6.60 7.94
N PRO A 101 39.09 7.58 8.10
CA PRO A 101 39.20 8.55 9.17
C PRO A 101 39.02 7.91 10.56
N LYS A 102 38.24 6.84 10.69
CA LYS A 102 38.07 6.14 11.99
C LYS A 102 39.30 5.30 12.35
N LEU A 103 39.90 4.65 11.36
CA LEU A 103 41.15 3.90 11.55
C LEU A 103 42.33 4.84 11.84
N ALA A 104 42.39 5.99 11.17
CA ALA A 104 43.38 7.04 11.44
C ALA A 104 43.23 7.63 12.85
N LEU A 105 42.00 7.90 13.31
CA LEU A 105 41.76 8.41 14.67
C LEU A 105 42.18 7.39 15.73
N ALA A 106 41.89 6.10 15.51
CA ALA A 106 42.27 5.02 16.42
C ALA A 106 43.79 4.84 16.52
N LEU A 107 44.52 4.95 15.39
CA LEU A 107 45.97 4.90 15.38
C LEU A 107 46.60 6.11 16.08
N ILE A 108 46.05 7.32 15.88
CA ILE A 108 46.52 8.53 16.57
C ILE A 108 46.32 8.42 18.09
N GLN A 109 45.18 7.89 18.56
CA GLN A 109 44.95 7.69 19.99
C GLN A 109 45.94 6.70 20.62
N VAL A 110 46.30 5.62 19.93
CA VAL A 110 47.29 4.65 20.43
C VAL A 110 48.68 5.27 20.51
N VAL A 111 49.06 6.10 19.54
CA VAL A 111 50.36 6.81 19.54
C VAL A 111 50.43 7.89 20.61
N LEU A 112 49.31 8.54 20.95
CA LEU A 112 49.26 9.56 22.02
C LEU A 112 49.27 8.97 23.44
N LEU A 113 49.01 7.66 23.56
CA LEU A 113 48.96 6.90 24.82
C LEU A 113 50.25 6.08 25.07
N MET A 114 51.24 6.18 24.18
CA MET A 114 52.61 5.70 24.38
C MET A 114 53.56 6.88 24.57
#